data_AF-A0A0M3HZ39-F1
#
_entry.id   AF-A0A0M3HZ39-F1
#
_cell.length_a   1.000
_cell.length_b   1.000
_cell.length_c   1.000
_cell.angle_alpha   90.00
_cell.angle_beta   90.00
_cell.angle_gamma   90.00
#
_symmetry.space_group_name_H-M   'P 1'
#
loop_
_entity.id
_entity.type
_entity.pdbx_description
1 polymer ?
#
loop_
_entity_poly.entity_id
_entity_poly.type
_entity_poly.pdbx_seq_one_letter_code
_entity_poly.pdbx_strand_id
1 'polypeptide(L)'
;MCATEKFIERKPIRKLCRLFNKNGFDPDFAPILGKDLFGLPPAMIVTAGYDILRDEGALYAKRLQSFNVPVQWNHYPAAYHGVINMPSSMQRNQILDDIAHYLDMNL
;
A
#
# COMPACT_ATOMS: atom_id res chain seq x y z
N MET A 1 12.99 -16.07 31.80
CA MET A 1 13.18 -17.16 30.82
C MET A 1 12.66 -16.67 29.49
N CYS A 2 13.55 -16.29 28.58
CA CYS A 2 13.21 -15.80 27.25
C CYS A 2 12.86 -17.00 26.38
N ALA A 3 11.60 -17.16 26.00
CA ALA A 3 11.22 -18.12 24.98
C ALA A 3 11.75 -17.59 23.65
N THR A 4 12.85 -18.16 23.16
CA THR A 4 13.26 -18.00 21.77
C THR A 4 12.23 -18.73 20.93
N GLU A 5 11.18 -18.04 20.51
CA GLU A 5 10.28 -18.54 19.47
C GLU A 5 11.13 -18.82 18.23
N LYS A 6 11.27 -20.10 17.90
CA LYS A 6 11.86 -20.52 16.64
C LYS A 6 11.01 -19.91 15.53
N PHE A 7 11.52 -18.89 14.84
CA PHE A 7 10.95 -18.46 13.57
C PHE A 7 10.87 -19.71 12.69
N ILE A 8 9.67 -20.23 12.49
CA ILE A 8 9.43 -21.35 11.59
C ILE A 8 9.74 -20.80 10.19
N GLU A 9 10.87 -21.21 9.63
CA GLU A 9 11.23 -20.91 8.25
C GLU A 9 10.22 -21.59 7.33
N ARG A 10 9.11 -20.89 7.05
CA ARG A 10 8.08 -21.37 6.14
C ARG A 10 8.65 -21.27 4.74
N LYS A 11 8.94 -22.43 4.13
CA LYS A 11 9.34 -22.47 2.72
C LYS A 11 8.28 -21.76 1.88
N PRO A 12 8.68 -20.84 0.99
CA PRO A 12 7.75 -20.16 0.12
C PRO A 12 6.89 -21.15 -0.67
N ILE A 13 5.60 -20.85 -0.82
CA ILE A 13 4.69 -21.71 -1.58
C ILE A 13 5.16 -21.70 -3.04
N ARG A 14 5.75 -22.81 -3.50
CA ARG A 14 6.42 -22.91 -4.82
C ARG A 14 5.56 -22.42 -5.98
N LYS A 15 4.26 -22.75 -5.97
CA LYS A 15 3.30 -22.31 -6.99
C LYS A 15 3.18 -20.79 -7.01
N LEU A 16 3.08 -20.20 -5.82
CA LEU A 16 2.91 -18.77 -5.62
C LEU A 16 4.19 -18.02 -6.07
N CYS A 17 5.36 -18.48 -5.68
CA CYS A 17 6.64 -17.92 -6.14
C CYS A 17 6.80 -17.95 -7.66
N ARG A 18 6.41 -19.06 -8.32
CA ARG A 18 6.45 -19.11 -9.79
C ARG A 18 5.54 -18.07 -10.43
N LEU A 19 4.35 -17.87 -9.86
CA LEU A 19 3.40 -16.89 -10.37
C LEU A 19 3.93 -15.46 -10.21
N PHE A 20 4.39 -15.11 -9.00
CA PHE A 20 4.97 -13.79 -8.72
C PHE A 20 6.24 -13.55 -9.53
N ASN A 21 7.16 -14.52 -9.62
CA ASN A 21 8.40 -14.35 -10.39
C ASN A 21 8.15 -14.15 -11.89
N LYS A 22 7.13 -14.82 -12.45
CA LYS A 22 6.81 -14.68 -13.87
C LYS A 22 6.33 -13.27 -14.20
N ASN A 23 5.56 -12.66 -13.30
CA ASN A 23 4.86 -11.39 -13.55
C ASN A 23 5.45 -10.21 -12.79
N GLY A 24 6.50 -10.40 -11.98
CA GLY A 24 7.01 -9.38 -11.06
C GLY A 24 7.48 -8.08 -11.72
N PHE A 25 7.72 -8.10 -13.03
CA PHE A 25 8.08 -6.93 -13.84
C PHE A 25 6.98 -6.47 -14.81
N ASP A 26 5.83 -7.13 -14.81
CA ASP A 26 4.68 -6.76 -15.63
C ASP A 26 3.98 -5.54 -14.99
N PRO A 27 3.81 -4.41 -15.70
CA PRO A 27 3.12 -3.23 -15.16
C PRO A 27 1.67 -3.50 -14.72
N ASP A 28 0.98 -4.48 -15.30
CA ASP A 28 -0.38 -4.85 -14.87
C ASP A 28 -0.38 -5.57 -13.51
N PHE A 29 0.78 -6.07 -13.08
CA PHE A 29 0.99 -6.70 -11.80
C PHE A 29 1.72 -5.78 -10.80
N ALA A 30 2.73 -5.04 -11.27
CA ALA A 30 3.56 -4.11 -10.50
C ALA A 30 3.45 -2.70 -11.12
N PRO A 31 2.39 -1.93 -10.81
CA PRO A 31 2.07 -0.67 -11.49
C PRO A 31 3.14 0.42 -11.35
N ILE A 32 4.01 0.31 -10.33
CA ILE A 32 5.18 1.17 -10.19
C ILE A 32 6.15 1.10 -11.39
N LEU A 33 6.07 0.03 -12.20
CA LEU A 33 6.89 -0.16 -13.40
C LEU A 33 6.24 0.39 -14.67
N GLY A 34 5.03 0.96 -14.58
CA GLY A 34 4.38 1.63 -15.71
C GLY A 34 5.27 2.73 -16.28
N LYS A 35 5.48 2.73 -17.61
CA LYS A 35 6.39 3.66 -18.29
C LYS A 35 5.86 5.08 -18.34
N ASP A 36 4.55 5.22 -18.48
CA ASP A 36 3.85 6.50 -18.51
C ASP A 36 2.61 6.40 -17.61
N LEU A 37 2.51 7.31 -16.65
CA LEU A 37 1.40 7.42 -15.72
C LEU A 37 0.64 8.74 -15.90
N PHE A 38 0.95 9.50 -16.95
CA PHE A 38 0.29 10.77 -17.25
C PHE A 38 -1.20 10.55 -17.51
N GLY A 39 -2.03 11.49 -17.05
CA GLY A 39 -3.47 11.46 -17.28
C GLY A 39 -4.25 10.44 -16.45
N LEU A 40 -3.60 9.72 -15.52
CA LEU A 40 -4.31 8.92 -14.53
C LEU A 40 -5.17 9.82 -13.62
N PRO A 41 -6.28 9.31 -13.06
CA PRO A 41 -7.15 10.07 -12.16
C PRO A 41 -6.41 10.56 -10.90
N PRO A 42 -6.88 11.65 -10.28
CA PRO A 42 -6.46 12.04 -8.93
C PRO A 42 -6.52 10.86 -7.97
N ALA A 43 -5.48 10.67 -7.16
CA ALA A 43 -5.38 9.52 -6.27
C ALA A 43 -5.12 9.92 -4.82
N MET A 44 -5.79 9.23 -3.90
CA MET A 44 -5.39 9.17 -2.50
C MET A 44 -4.58 7.90 -2.28
N ILE A 45 -3.39 8.02 -1.68
CA ILE A 45 -2.54 6.89 -1.31
C ILE A 45 -2.44 6.84 0.21
N VAL A 46 -2.81 5.71 0.81
CA VAL A 46 -2.75 5.48 2.25
C VAL A 46 -1.67 4.45 2.56
N THR A 47 -0.79 4.75 3.53
CA THR A 47 0.25 3.83 3.98
C THR A 47 0.26 3.68 5.50
N ALA A 48 0.65 2.52 5.98
CA ALA A 48 0.74 2.19 7.40
C ALA A 48 2.20 2.05 7.85
N GLY A 49 2.51 2.44 9.10
CA GLY A 49 3.87 2.43 9.62
C GLY A 49 4.48 1.04 9.80
N TYR A 50 3.67 0.08 10.29
CA TYR A 50 4.05 -1.32 10.50
C TYR A 50 3.58 -2.22 9.34
N ASP A 51 3.87 -1.80 8.11
CA ASP A 51 3.48 -2.51 6.88
C ASP A 51 4.70 -2.72 5.98
N ILE A 52 4.89 -3.95 5.50
CA ILE A 52 5.97 -4.29 4.56
C ILE A 52 5.79 -3.61 3.20
N LEU A 53 4.55 -3.22 2.86
CA LEU A 53 4.22 -2.51 1.61
C LEU A 53 4.37 -0.98 1.73
N ARG A 54 4.71 -0.46 2.92
CA ARG A 54 4.77 0.98 3.20
C ARG A 54 5.62 1.74 2.18
N ASP A 55 6.82 1.23 1.94
CA ASP A 55 7.80 1.93 1.12
C ASP A 55 7.39 1.89 -0.36
N GLU A 56 6.81 0.79 -0.84
CA GLU A 56 6.26 0.71 -2.20
C GLU A 56 5.08 1.68 -2.40
N GLY A 57 4.18 1.79 -1.43
CA GLY A 57 3.08 2.77 -1.48
C GLY A 57 3.60 4.21 -1.54
N ALA A 58 4.59 4.55 -0.71
CA ALA A 58 5.23 5.87 -0.71
C ALA A 58 5.95 6.16 -2.05
N LEU A 59 6.63 5.17 -2.62
CA LEU A 59 7.28 5.29 -3.92
C LEU A 59 6.28 5.48 -5.06
N TYR A 60 5.15 4.75 -5.04
CA TYR A 60 4.12 4.90 -6.06
C TYR A 60 3.46 6.27 -6.01
N ALA A 61 3.21 6.82 -4.81
CA ALA A 61 2.71 8.19 -4.65
C ALA A 61 3.65 9.22 -5.29
N LYS A 62 4.96 9.14 -5.00
CA LYS A 62 5.99 9.99 -5.61
C LYS A 62 6.05 9.82 -7.13
N ARG A 63 5.91 8.59 -7.62
CA ARG A 63 5.94 8.29 -9.05
C ARG A 63 4.75 8.96 -9.76
N LEU A 64 3.53 8.79 -9.25
CA LEU A 64 2.34 9.47 -9.78
C LEU A 64 2.51 10.99 -9.83
N GLN A 65 3.01 11.59 -8.74
CA GLN A 65 3.31 13.03 -8.68
C GLN A 65 4.33 13.46 -9.75
N SER A 66 5.36 12.65 -10.02
CA SER A 66 6.35 12.93 -11.07
C SER A 66 5.77 12.93 -12.50
N PHE A 67 4.61 12.30 -12.69
CA PHE A 67 3.82 12.33 -13.94
C PHE A 67 2.70 13.38 -13.89
N ASN A 68 2.74 14.33 -12.97
CA ASN A 68 1.74 15.39 -12.77
C ASN A 68 0.34 14.87 -12.44
N VAL A 69 0.22 13.67 -11.87
CA VAL A 69 -1.05 13.19 -11.31
C VAL A 69 -1.26 13.86 -9.95
N PRO A 70 -2.45 14.46 -9.68
CA PRO A 70 -2.77 14.96 -8.35
C PRO A 70 -2.80 13.81 -7.34
N VAL A 71 -2.00 13.91 -6.29
CA VAL A 71 -1.92 12.86 -5.26
C VAL A 71 -1.98 13.45 -3.86
N GLN A 72 -2.91 12.95 -3.06
CA GLN A 72 -2.90 13.11 -1.60
C GLN A 72 -2.32 11.84 -0.96
N TRP A 73 -1.15 11.95 -0.34
CA TRP A 73 -0.52 10.83 0.36
C TRP A 73 -0.64 11.00 1.89
N ASN A 74 -1.34 10.07 2.54
CA ASN A 74 -1.49 10.03 3.99
C ASN A 74 -0.73 8.82 4.57
N HIS A 75 0.19 9.08 5.50
CA HIS A 75 0.93 8.05 6.22
C HIS A 75 0.48 7.99 7.69
N TYR A 76 0.10 6.80 8.16
CA TYR A 76 -0.37 6.56 9.53
C TYR A 76 0.68 5.73 10.30
N PRO A 77 1.58 6.35 11.09
CA PRO A 77 2.76 5.69 11.64
C PRO A 77 2.43 4.55 12.62
N ALA A 78 1.29 4.65 13.33
CA ALA A 78 0.86 3.65 14.28
C ALA A 78 -0.01 2.54 13.67
N ALA A 79 -0.37 2.64 12.38
CA ALA A 79 -1.20 1.65 11.71
C ALA A 79 -0.38 0.44 11.22
N TYR A 80 -1.08 -0.65 10.92
CA TYR A 80 -0.55 -1.88 10.35
C TYR A 80 -1.36 -2.29 9.11
N HIS A 81 -0.82 -3.24 8.34
CA HIS A 81 -1.45 -3.72 7.12
C HIS A 81 -2.88 -4.22 7.36
N GLY A 82 -3.84 -3.74 6.56
CA GLY A 82 -5.23 -4.18 6.62
C GLY A 82 -6.05 -3.62 7.80
N VAL A 83 -5.55 -2.62 8.54
CA VAL A 83 -6.27 -2.00 9.68
C VAL A 83 -7.69 -1.53 9.35
N ILE A 84 -7.95 -1.17 8.09
CA ILE A 84 -9.28 -0.75 7.61
C ILE A 84 -10.37 -1.83 7.81
N ASN A 85 -9.97 -3.10 7.90
CA ASN A 85 -10.84 -4.24 8.11
C ASN A 85 -11.05 -4.60 9.60
N MET A 86 -10.56 -3.78 10.53
CA MET A 86 -10.58 -4.06 11.97
C MET A 86 -11.65 -3.21 12.66
N PRO A 87 -12.86 -3.75 12.92
CA PRO A 87 -13.92 -3.00 13.58
C PRO A 87 -13.44 -2.42 14.92
N SER A 88 -13.89 -1.22 15.26
CA SER A 88 -13.55 -0.52 16.51
C SER A 88 -12.10 -0.05 16.65
N SER A 89 -11.25 -0.21 15.63
CA SER A 89 -9.93 0.42 15.60
C SER A 89 -10.06 1.94 15.44
N MET A 90 -9.41 2.71 16.32
CA MET A 90 -9.38 4.18 16.19
C MET A 90 -8.65 4.61 14.91
N GLN A 91 -7.56 3.90 14.56
CA GLN A 91 -6.83 4.16 13.32
C GLN A 91 -7.70 3.90 12.09
N ARG A 92 -8.51 2.84 12.11
CA ARG A 92 -9.49 2.59 11.04
C ARG A 92 -10.46 3.76 10.88
N ASN A 93 -11.05 4.23 11.98
CA ASN A 93 -12.05 5.28 11.92
C ASN A 93 -11.45 6.57 11.36
N GLN A 94 -10.26 6.97 11.86
CA GLN A 94 -9.53 8.11 11.30
C GLN A 94 -9.26 7.96 9.80
N ILE A 95 -8.78 6.78 9.36
CA ILE A 95 -8.50 6.53 7.94
C ILE A 95 -9.78 6.65 7.10
N LEU A 96 -10.92 6.16 7.58
CA LEU A 96 -12.19 6.23 6.87
C LEU A 96 -12.72 7.67 6.80
N ASP A 97 -12.60 8.43 7.87
CA ASP A 97 -12.99 9.84 7.89
C ASP A 97 -12.14 10.65 6.89
N ASP A 98 -10.83 10.40 6.85
CA ASP A 98 -9.92 11.05 5.90
C ASP A 98 -10.21 10.64 4.44
N ILE A 99 -10.59 9.38 4.19
CA ILE A 99 -11.02 8.90 2.86
C ILE A 99 -12.32 9.59 2.45
N ALA A 100 -13.32 9.66 3.35
CA ALA A 100 -14.59 10.31 3.07
C ALA A 100 -14.37 11.80 2.72
N HIS A 101 -13.54 12.49 3.52
CA HIS A 101 -13.18 13.87 3.25
C HIS A 101 -12.49 14.06 1.90
N TYR A 102 -11.55 13.17 1.54
CA TYR A 102 -10.92 13.23 0.22
C TYR A 102 -11.95 13.09 -0.91
N LEU A 103 -12.91 12.16 -0.78
CA LEU A 103 -13.94 11.97 -1.79
C LEU A 103 -14.84 13.21 -1.90
N ASP A 104 -15.29 13.78 -0.77
CA ASP A 104 -16.12 14.98 -0.74
C ASP A 104 -15.44 16.20 -1.40
N MET A 105 -14.10 16.25 -1.39
CA MET A 105 -13.34 17.34 -2.00
C MET A 105 -13.03 17.13 -3.49
N ASN A 106 -13.17 15.91 -4.01
CA ASN A 106 -12.66 15.54 -5.34
C ASN A 106 -13.71 14.87 -6.25
N LEU A 107 -14.94 14.67 -5.78
CA LEU A 107 -16.09 14.16 -6.53
C LEU A 107 -17.31 15.08 -6.38
#